data_AF-A0A7J0F4B1-F1
#
_entry.id   AF-A0A7J0F4B1-F1
#
_cell.length_a   1.000
_cell.length_b   1.000
_cell.length_c   1.000
_cell.angle_alpha   90.00
_cell.angle_beta   90.00
_cell.angle_gamma   90.00
#
_symmetry.space_group_name_H-M   'P 1'
#
loop_
_entity.id
_entity.type
_entity.pdbx_description
1 polymer ?
#
loop_
_entity_poly.entity_id
_entity_poly.type
_entity_poly.pdbx_seq_one_letter_code
_entity_poly.pdbx_strand_id
1 'polypeptide(L)'
;MLVVDTWQYFMHRYMHHNKFLYRHFHSQHHRLVVPYSFGALYNHPVEGLLLDTVSGVLSFLISGMSPRTSICFFSFATIKTVDDHCGLCLPGNLFHVFFQNNSAYHDIHHQLYGSKYNFSQPFFVMWDKILGTHMPYSLEKRVDGGLEARPAKD
;
A
#
# COMPACT_ATOMS: atom_id res chain seq x y z
N MET A 1 -13.06 -2.38 -5.40
CA MET A 1 -12.02 -2.92 -4.51
C MET A 1 -11.23 -4.04 -5.18
N LEU A 2 -11.83 -5.18 -5.54
CA LEU A 2 -11.08 -6.31 -6.13
C LEU A 2 -10.26 -5.94 -7.39
N VAL A 3 -10.83 -5.16 -8.32
CA VAL A 3 -10.12 -4.75 -9.55
C VAL A 3 -8.88 -3.89 -9.21
N VAL A 4 -9.04 -2.85 -8.38
CA VAL A 4 -7.92 -1.99 -7.98
C VAL A 4 -6.86 -2.77 -7.22
N ASP A 5 -7.24 -3.59 -6.23
CA ASP A 5 -6.30 -4.40 -5.44
C ASP A 5 -5.52 -5.37 -6.32
N THR A 6 -6.18 -5.96 -7.32
CA THR A 6 -5.54 -6.89 -8.25
C THR A 6 -4.51 -6.17 -9.11
N TRP A 7 -4.90 -5.07 -9.77
CA TRP A 7 -3.97 -4.31 -10.60
C TRP A 7 -2.80 -3.77 -9.79
N GLN A 8 -3.08 -3.13 -8.67
CA GLN A 8 -2.10 -2.55 -7.77
C GLN A 8 -1.11 -3.59 -7.29
N TYR A 9 -1.57 -4.74 -6.79
CA TYR A 9 -0.67 -5.81 -6.35
C TYR A 9 0.29 -6.26 -7.46
N PHE A 10 -0.24 -6.62 -8.64
CA PHE A 10 0.58 -7.18 -9.70
C PHE A 10 1.54 -6.15 -10.29
N MET A 11 1.09 -4.92 -10.50
CA MET A 11 1.93 -3.85 -11.03
C MET A 11 3.00 -3.43 -10.02
N HIS A 12 2.64 -3.29 -8.74
CA HIS A 12 3.56 -2.97 -7.66
C HIS A 12 4.64 -4.05 -7.50
N ARG A 13 4.23 -5.32 -7.41
CA ARG A 13 5.16 -6.45 -7.38
C ARG A 13 6.06 -6.48 -8.61
N TYR A 14 5.52 -6.22 -9.81
CA TYR A 14 6.31 -6.17 -11.03
C TYR A 14 7.35 -5.05 -11.02
N MET A 15 7.00 -3.86 -10.52
CA MET A 15 7.95 -2.75 -10.38
C MET A 15 9.11 -3.10 -9.43
N HIS A 16 8.85 -3.87 -8.37
CA HIS A 16 9.90 -4.39 -7.49
C HIS A 16 10.79 -5.44 -8.14
N HIS A 17 10.22 -6.36 -8.92
CA HIS A 17 10.99 -7.45 -9.53
C HIS A 17 11.78 -6.99 -10.76
N ASN A 18 11.25 -6.02 -11.50
CA ASN A 18 11.93 -5.45 -12.66
C ASN A 18 12.95 -4.40 -12.22
N LYS A 19 14.25 -4.73 -12.33
CA LYS A 19 15.36 -3.85 -11.95
C LYS A 19 15.31 -2.46 -12.61
N PHE A 20 14.85 -2.37 -13.86
CA PHE A 20 14.72 -1.10 -14.56
C PHE A 20 13.63 -0.25 -13.93
N LEU A 21 12.42 -0.81 -13.75
CA LEU A 21 11.28 -0.10 -13.16
C LEU A 21 11.55 0.33 -11.72
N TYR A 22 12.15 -0.55 -10.92
CA TYR A 22 12.54 -0.22 -9.55
C TYR A 22 13.52 0.95 -9.55
N ARG A 23 14.65 0.82 -10.24
CA ARG A 23 15.73 1.82 -10.18
C ARG A 23 15.33 3.19 -10.70
N HIS A 24 14.46 3.27 -11.72
CA HIS A 24 14.14 4.54 -12.37
C HIS A 24 12.84 5.17 -11.87
N PHE A 25 11.89 4.39 -11.38
CA PHE A 25 10.57 4.89 -10.98
C PHE A 25 10.30 4.60 -9.51
N HIS A 26 10.16 3.33 -9.15
CA HIS A 26 9.63 2.95 -7.83
C HIS A 26 10.57 3.21 -6.65
N SER A 27 11.89 3.25 -6.91
CA SER A 27 12.87 3.64 -5.89
C SER A 27 12.70 5.08 -5.40
N GLN A 28 12.02 5.95 -6.15
CA GLN A 28 11.67 7.29 -5.67
C GLN A 28 10.71 7.20 -4.48
N HIS A 29 9.67 6.38 -4.61
CA HIS A 29 8.72 6.12 -3.54
C HIS A 29 9.39 5.50 -2.31
N HIS A 30 10.25 4.50 -2.53
CA HIS A 30 11.06 3.84 -1.49
C HIS A 30 12.20 4.69 -0.91
N ARG A 31 12.35 5.97 -1.30
CA ARG A 31 13.17 6.91 -0.51
C ARG A 31 12.57 7.16 0.88
N LEU A 32 11.26 6.91 1.02
CA LEU A 32 10.51 7.07 2.26
C LEU A 32 10.54 5.79 3.10
N VAL A 33 11.72 5.44 3.62
CA VAL A 33 11.90 4.23 4.46
C VAL A 33 10.96 4.21 5.67
N VAL A 34 10.61 5.40 6.18
CA VAL A 34 9.54 5.58 7.17
C VAL A 34 8.43 6.38 6.49
N PRO A 35 7.31 5.72 6.10
CA PRO A 35 6.19 6.39 5.47
C PRO A 35 5.55 7.44 6.38
N TYR A 36 5.00 8.48 5.76
CA TYR A 36 4.15 9.49 6.40
C TYR A 36 3.04 9.93 5.43
N SER A 37 1.98 10.55 5.95
CA SER A 37 0.73 10.81 5.21
C SER A 37 0.92 11.57 3.88
N PHE A 38 1.75 12.62 3.86
CA PHE A 38 2.02 13.39 2.63
C PHE A 38 2.89 12.62 1.62
N GLY A 39 3.62 11.61 2.10
CA GLY A 39 4.45 10.72 1.29
C GLY A 39 3.65 9.63 0.55
N ALA A 40 2.35 9.49 0.83
CA ALA A 40 1.52 8.41 0.29
C ALA A 40 1.48 8.35 -1.25
N LEU A 41 1.61 9.51 -1.90
CA LEU A 41 1.68 9.64 -3.37
C LEU A 41 2.99 10.30 -3.80
N TYR A 42 4.05 10.20 -2.99
CA TYR A 42 5.38 10.60 -3.39
C TYR A 42 5.97 9.54 -4.32
N ASN A 43 5.50 9.52 -5.57
CA ASN A 43 5.90 8.56 -6.58
C ASN A 43 6.42 9.28 -7.84
N HIS A 44 7.12 8.54 -8.70
CA HIS A 44 7.52 9.06 -9.99
C HIS A 44 6.26 9.24 -10.89
N PRO A 45 6.17 10.24 -11.78
CA PRO A 45 4.95 10.45 -12.60
C PRO A 45 4.52 9.23 -13.41
N VAL A 46 5.48 8.44 -13.93
CA VAL A 46 5.18 7.17 -14.62
C VAL A 46 4.60 6.13 -13.68
N GLU A 47 5.04 6.11 -12.43
CA GLU A 47 4.47 5.24 -11.41
C GLU A 47 3.04 5.67 -11.06
N GLY A 48 2.79 6.97 -10.86
CA GLY A 48 1.43 7.47 -10.66
C GLY A 48 0.50 7.24 -11.86
N LEU A 49 1.02 7.27 -13.09
CA LEU A 49 0.25 6.88 -14.27
C LEU A 49 -0.14 5.39 -14.22
N LEU A 50 0.83 4.50 -13.95
CA LEU A 50 0.62 3.05 -14.00
C LEU A 50 -0.14 2.51 -12.79
N LEU A 51 0.18 2.97 -11.58
CA LEU A 51 -0.49 2.55 -10.36
C LEU A 51 -1.79 3.34 -10.21
N ASP A 52 -1.79 4.66 -10.20
CA ASP A 52 -2.99 5.42 -9.82
C ASP A 52 -3.99 5.55 -10.97
N THR A 53 -3.54 6.05 -12.13
CA THR A 53 -4.45 6.36 -13.25
C THR A 53 -4.98 5.11 -13.91
N VAL A 54 -4.10 4.18 -14.31
CA VAL A 54 -4.54 2.95 -15.00
C VAL A 54 -5.36 2.06 -14.08
N SER A 55 -4.99 1.90 -12.80
CA SER A 55 -5.82 1.13 -11.86
C SER A 55 -7.20 1.77 -11.65
N GLY A 56 -7.27 3.10 -11.59
CA GLY A 56 -8.51 3.86 -11.47
C GLY A 56 -9.40 3.66 -12.69
N VAL A 57 -8.86 3.83 -13.89
CA VAL A 57 -9.59 3.62 -15.16
C VAL A 57 -10.10 2.19 -15.27
N LEU A 58 -9.26 1.18 -15.02
CA LEU A 58 -9.66 -0.22 -15.06
C LEU A 58 -10.74 -0.51 -14.02
N SER A 59 -10.59 0.02 -12.81
CA SER A 59 -11.60 -0.14 -11.76
C SER A 59 -12.92 0.49 -12.14
N PHE A 60 -12.90 1.69 -12.72
CA PHE A 60 -14.10 2.39 -13.18
C PHE A 60 -14.83 1.59 -14.27
N LEU A 61 -14.12 1.21 -15.32
CA LEU A 61 -14.68 0.53 -16.49
C LEU A 61 -15.16 -0.89 -16.17
N ILE A 62 -14.33 -1.70 -15.49
CA ILE A 62 -14.63 -3.12 -15.25
C ILE A 62 -15.74 -3.28 -14.19
N SER A 63 -15.80 -2.41 -13.19
CA SER A 63 -16.85 -2.50 -12.17
C SER A 63 -18.20 -1.94 -12.63
N GLY A 64 -18.24 -1.20 -13.75
CA GLY A 64 -19.45 -0.55 -14.24
C GLY A 64 -19.98 0.54 -13.29
N MET A 65 -19.12 1.13 -12.47
CA MET A 65 -19.54 2.13 -11.49
C MET A 65 -20.03 3.41 -12.16
N SER A 66 -21.09 3.99 -11.61
CA SER A 66 -21.56 5.32 -12.06
C SER A 66 -20.54 6.41 -11.71
N PRO A 67 -20.54 7.56 -12.39
CA PRO A 67 -19.68 8.70 -12.01
C PRO A 67 -19.87 9.15 -10.56
N ARG A 68 -21.09 9.03 -10.00
CA ARG A 68 -21.33 9.37 -8.59
C ARG A 68 -20.68 8.37 -7.65
N THR A 69 -20.82 7.07 -7.95
CA THR A 69 -20.21 5.99 -7.18
C THR A 69 -18.69 6.08 -7.22
N SER A 70 -18.13 6.43 -8.38
CA SER A 70 -16.68 6.55 -8.56
C SER A 70 -16.08 7.68 -7.73
N ILE A 71 -16.76 8.83 -7.62
CA ILE A 71 -16.32 9.92 -6.73
C ILE A 71 -16.19 9.40 -5.29
N CYS A 72 -17.24 8.79 -4.74
CA CYS A 72 -17.20 8.27 -3.37
C CYS A 72 -16.14 7.18 -3.21
N PHE A 73 -16.02 6.26 -4.18
CA PHE A 73 -15.08 5.16 -4.14
C PHE A 73 -13.62 5.64 -4.18
N PHE A 74 -13.29 6.54 -5.10
CA PHE A 74 -11.91 7.04 -5.23
C PHE A 74 -11.54 7.99 -4.09
N SER A 75 -12.46 8.81 -3.58
CA SER A 75 -12.22 9.57 -2.34
C SER A 75 -11.91 8.64 -1.16
N PHE A 76 -12.68 7.56 -1.01
CA PHE A 76 -12.42 6.56 0.01
C PHE A 76 -11.07 5.85 -0.18
N ALA A 77 -10.74 5.46 -1.42
CA ALA A 77 -9.46 4.83 -1.74
C ALA A 77 -8.28 5.76 -1.43
N THR A 78 -8.37 7.05 -1.77
CA THR A 78 -7.32 8.02 -1.45
C THR A 78 -7.15 8.19 0.06
N ILE A 79 -8.25 8.31 0.82
CA ILE A 79 -8.18 8.38 2.29
C ILE A 79 -7.50 7.12 2.85
N LYS A 80 -7.84 5.95 2.30
CA LYS A 80 -7.24 4.68 2.71
C LYS A 80 -5.74 4.62 2.40
N THR A 81 -5.32 5.04 1.22
CA THR A 81 -3.90 5.13 0.85
C THR A 81 -3.13 6.07 1.78
N VAL A 82 -3.71 7.21 2.18
CA VAL A 82 -3.10 8.12 3.15
C VAL A 82 -2.98 7.48 4.53
N ASP A 83 -4.00 6.77 4.99
CA ASP A 83 -4.00 6.01 6.25
C ASP A 83 -2.91 4.91 6.25
N ASP A 84 -2.76 4.18 5.14
CA ASP A 84 -1.74 3.13 4.98
C ASP A 84 -0.31 3.66 5.03
N HIS A 85 -0.11 4.94 4.76
CA HIS A 85 1.22 5.56 4.78
C HIS A 85 1.43 6.48 5.98
N CYS A 86 0.43 6.68 6.85
CA CYS A 86 0.52 7.76 7.84
C CYS A 86 1.56 7.52 8.94
N GLY A 87 2.05 6.29 9.09
CA GLY A 87 2.98 5.89 10.15
C GLY A 87 2.31 5.80 11.53
N LEU A 88 0.97 5.87 11.59
CA LEU A 88 0.20 5.93 12.84
C LEU A 88 -0.70 4.70 12.98
N CYS A 89 -0.56 4.00 14.10
CA CYS A 89 -1.48 2.95 14.53
C CYS A 89 -2.36 3.47 15.68
N LEU A 90 -3.34 4.32 15.34
CA LEU A 90 -4.21 4.94 16.33
C LEU A 90 -5.21 3.93 16.94
N PRO A 91 -5.44 3.97 18.27
CA PRO A 91 -6.49 3.18 18.91
C PRO A 91 -7.86 3.51 18.31
N GLY A 92 -8.61 2.48 17.89
CA GLY A 92 -9.95 2.65 17.33
C GLY A 92 -10.00 3.11 15.87
N ASN A 93 -8.89 3.08 15.13
CA ASN A 93 -8.90 3.34 13.69
C ASN A 93 -9.80 2.31 12.98
N LEU A 94 -10.95 2.78 12.47
CA LEU A 94 -11.94 1.94 11.80
C LEU A 94 -11.36 1.25 10.56
N PHE A 95 -10.44 1.89 9.83
CA PHE A 95 -9.83 1.26 8.66
C PHE A 95 -9.01 0.05 9.05
N HIS A 96 -8.26 0.11 10.14
CA HIS A 96 -7.47 -1.03 10.64
C HIS A 96 -8.34 -2.19 11.17
N VAL A 97 -9.61 -1.92 11.52
CA VAL A 97 -10.58 -2.96 11.91
C VAL A 97 -11.07 -3.73 10.69
N PHE A 98 -11.36 -3.04 9.59
CA PHE A 98 -11.92 -3.66 8.38
C PHE A 98 -10.86 -4.16 7.39
N PHE A 99 -9.66 -3.56 7.40
CA PHE A 99 -8.61 -3.80 6.43
C PHE A 99 -7.31 -4.18 7.12
N GLN A 100 -6.76 -5.33 6.73
CA GLN A 100 -5.44 -5.79 7.21
C GLN A 100 -4.29 -5.06 6.52
N ASN A 101 -4.55 -4.52 5.33
CA ASN A 101 -3.66 -3.53 4.75
C ASN A 101 -3.81 -2.25 5.56
N ASN A 102 -2.76 -1.84 6.25
CA ASN A 102 -2.77 -0.74 7.20
C ASN A 102 -1.37 -0.15 7.32
N SER A 103 -1.22 0.88 8.16
CA SER A 103 0.06 1.56 8.34
C SER A 103 1.23 0.64 8.72
N ALA A 104 1.00 -0.36 9.58
CA ALA A 104 2.08 -1.27 10.00
C ALA A 104 2.46 -2.27 8.90
N TYR A 105 1.47 -2.79 8.18
CA TYR A 105 1.68 -3.66 7.03
C TYR A 105 2.53 -2.98 5.96
N HIS A 106 2.23 -1.71 5.66
CA HIS A 106 2.94 -0.95 4.65
C HIS A 106 4.30 -0.43 5.14
N ASP A 107 4.45 -0.09 6.42
CA ASP A 107 5.74 0.25 7.02
C ASP A 107 6.75 -0.90 6.86
N ILE A 108 6.33 -2.13 7.13
CA ILE A 108 7.16 -3.33 6.93
C ILE A 108 7.66 -3.45 5.48
N HIS A 109 6.85 -3.05 4.50
CA HIS A 109 7.22 -3.08 3.09
C HIS A 109 8.30 -2.03 2.73
N HIS A 110 8.19 -0.82 3.28
CA HIS A 110 9.14 0.28 3.06
C HIS A 110 10.47 0.13 3.80
N GLN A 111 10.51 -0.69 4.86
CA GLN A 111 11.77 -1.04 5.53
C GLN A 111 12.75 -1.70 4.54
N LEU A 112 14.06 -1.60 4.82
CA LEU A 112 15.13 -2.00 3.88
C LEU A 112 15.04 -3.46 3.40
N TYR A 113 14.54 -4.37 4.24
CA TYR A 113 14.32 -5.79 3.88
C TYR A 113 12.91 -6.07 3.34
N GLY A 114 12.00 -5.11 3.47
CA GLY A 114 10.57 -5.19 3.14
C GLY A 114 10.25 -5.23 1.65
N SER A 115 11.17 -4.76 0.81
CA SER A 115 11.02 -4.65 -0.65
C SER A 115 10.71 -5.95 -1.42
N LYS A 116 10.65 -7.09 -0.72
CA LYS A 116 10.32 -8.42 -1.26
C LYS A 116 8.94 -8.94 -0.83
N TYR A 117 8.23 -8.22 0.03
CA TYR A 117 7.00 -8.67 0.68
C TYR A 117 5.95 -7.57 0.74
N ASN A 118 4.72 -7.94 1.06
CA ASN A 118 3.62 -7.02 1.37
C ASN A 118 3.28 -6.03 0.24
N PHE A 119 3.14 -6.51 -1.00
CA PHE A 119 2.90 -5.66 -2.17
C PHE A 119 1.46 -5.17 -2.34
N SER A 120 0.49 -5.78 -1.65
CA SER A 120 -0.92 -5.45 -1.83
C SER A 120 -1.19 -4.02 -1.38
N GLN A 121 -2.07 -3.34 -2.10
CA GLN A 121 -2.64 -2.03 -1.77
C GLN A 121 -3.90 -1.79 -2.61
N PRO A 122 -4.87 -0.97 -2.17
CA PRO A 122 -4.93 -0.32 -0.86
C PRO A 122 -5.82 -1.04 0.18
N PHE A 123 -6.60 -2.07 -0.17
CA PHE A 123 -7.61 -2.62 0.76
C PHE A 123 -7.22 -3.94 1.41
N PHE A 124 -7.01 -4.99 0.63
CA PHE A 124 -6.83 -6.35 1.14
C PHE A 124 -5.39 -6.85 0.96
N VAL A 125 -4.94 -7.74 1.83
CA VAL A 125 -3.63 -8.43 1.73
C VAL A 125 -3.73 -9.79 1.03
N MET A 126 -4.85 -10.01 0.33
CA MET A 126 -5.26 -11.31 -0.20
C MET A 126 -4.21 -11.87 -1.16
N TRP A 127 -3.71 -11.05 -2.09
CA TRP A 127 -2.75 -11.50 -3.09
C TRP A 127 -1.40 -11.86 -2.48
N ASP A 128 -0.94 -11.13 -1.47
CA ASP A 128 0.27 -11.49 -0.74
C ASP A 128 0.13 -12.86 -0.04
N LYS A 129 -1.05 -13.15 0.52
CA LYS A 129 -1.32 -14.46 1.13
C LYS A 129 -1.42 -15.58 0.09
N ILE A 130 -2.13 -15.36 -1.01
CA ILE A 130 -2.29 -16.35 -2.09
C ILE A 130 -0.93 -16.71 -2.72
N LEU A 131 -0.07 -15.71 -2.92
CA LEU A 131 1.18 -15.88 -3.66
C LEU A 131 2.42 -15.98 -2.77
N GLY A 132 2.24 -16.17 -1.46
CA GLY A 132 3.33 -16.39 -0.50
C GLY A 132 4.29 -15.22 -0.35
N THR A 133 3.80 -13.99 -0.49
CA THR A 133 4.56 -12.73 -0.37
C THR A 133 4.17 -11.91 0.87
N HIS A 134 3.30 -12.46 1.73
CA HIS A 134 2.92 -11.82 2.99
C HIS A 134 3.99 -12.01 4.06
N MET A 135 4.52 -10.92 4.59
CA MET A 135 5.39 -10.90 5.76
C MET A 135 4.60 -10.53 7.02
N PRO A 136 4.47 -11.46 7.99
CA PRO A 136 3.84 -11.15 9.27
C PRO A 136 4.68 -10.17 10.09
N TYR A 137 4.03 -9.43 10.96
CA TYR A 137 4.67 -8.42 11.80
C TYR A 137 4.06 -8.38 13.21
N SER A 138 4.80 -7.77 14.13
CA SER A 138 4.39 -7.45 15.49
C SER A 138 4.51 -5.94 15.72
N LEU A 139 3.67 -5.40 16.61
CA LEU A 139 3.73 -4.01 17.03
C LEU A 139 4.40 -3.94 18.40
N GLU A 140 5.56 -3.31 18.45
CA GLU A 140 6.33 -3.12 19.68
C GLU A 140 6.22 -1.67 20.17
N LYS A 141 6.13 -1.46 21.48
CA LYS A 141 6.17 -0.11 22.05
C LYS A 141 7.61 0.40 22.06
N ARG A 142 7.83 1.60 21.55
CA ARG A 142 9.14 2.27 21.63
C ARG A 142 9.37 2.84 23.03
N VAL A 143 10.63 2.94 23.43
CA VAL A 143 11.05 3.52 24.73
C VAL A 143 10.57 4.97 24.85
N ASP A 144 10.65 5.73 23.76
CA ASP A 144 10.26 7.15 23.70
C ASP A 144 8.75 7.35 23.42
N GLY A 145 7.96 6.27 23.42
CA GLY A 145 6.54 6.28 23.11
C GLY A 145 6.23 6.00 21.63
N GLY A 146 4.97 5.61 21.36
CA GLY A 146 4.52 5.17 20.04
C GLY A 146 4.73 3.67 19.79
N LEU A 147 4.38 3.24 18.57
CA LEU A 147 4.46 1.86 18.11
C LEU A 147 5.45 1.73 16.95
N GLU A 148 6.14 0.60 16.88
CA GLU A 148 7.01 0.20 15.77
C GLU A 148 6.53 -1.13 15.20
N ALA A 149 6.41 -1.23 13.87
CA ALA A 149 6.16 -2.49 13.20
C ALA A 149 7.49 -3.22 12.98
N ARG A 150 7.59 -4.46 13.48
CA ARG A 150 8.75 -5.33 13.25
C ARG A 150 8.32 -6.64 12.61
N PRO A 151 9.08 -7.19 11.64
CA PRO A 151 8.82 -8.53 11.13
C PRO A 151 8.73 -9.52 12.28
N ALA A 152 7.72 -10.39 12.25
CA ALA A 152 7.66 -11.47 13.21
C ALA A 152 8.88 -12.38 12.98
N LYS A 153 9.61 -12.70 14.05
CA LYS A 153 10.65 -13.73 14.00
C LYS A 153 9.97 -15.09 13.95
N ASP A 154 10.40 -15.94 13.02
CA ASP A 154 10.06 -17.37 13.03
C ASP A 154 10.61 -18.06 14.29
#